data_AF-A0A1G9X342-F1
#
_entry.id   AF-A0A1G9X342-F1
#
_cell.length_a   1.000
_cell.length_b   1.000
_cell.length_c   1.000
_cell.angle_alpha   90.00
_cell.angle_beta   90.00
_cell.angle_gamma   90.00
#
_symmetry.space_group_name_H-M   'P 1'
#
loop_
_entity.id
_entity.type
_entity.pdbx_description
1 polymer ?
#
loop_
_entity_poly.entity_id
_entity_poly.type
_entity_poly.pdbx_seq_one_letter_code
_entity_poly.pdbx_strand_id
1 'polypeptide(L)'
;MTPSTQPTAPPGQPMPEPDGAPRPADVLAELHETARRIAGNVERVLVGKPDVVRVALVTLLAEGHLLVEDVPGVGKTSLAKALARSIDCTVSRIQFTPDLLPSDITGVSIYNRQTSDFEFRPGPVFANIVVGDEINRASPKTQSALLECMEEHQVTVDGRTFALDSPFMVIATQNPIEMEGTYALPEAQRDRFTARVSIGYPDPQAELAMVDEHAGHDPLADLRPVSDAAQVRSLVHAVRQVHLSPEIRRYCVELVSATRRLPELRLGASPRSTLQLVRAARAQAALVGRDFVVPDDIHAVAVPVLAHRLVLTAEAQAARRSPADLVRGLVQRVPVPQGGPGPAQPGPYQRNGLRGNR
;
A
#
# COMPACT_ATOMS: atom_id res chain seq x y z
N MET A 1 -77.81 -16.42 27.54
CA MET A 1 -76.94 -15.31 27.08
C MET A 1 -75.59 -15.51 27.75
N THR A 2 -74.68 -16.15 27.03
CA THR A 2 -73.34 -16.55 27.48
C THR A 2 -72.35 -16.04 26.43
N PRO A 3 -71.23 -15.38 26.80
CA PRO A 3 -70.32 -14.78 25.83
C PRO A 3 -69.32 -15.80 25.29
N SER A 4 -69.01 -15.64 24.00
CA SER A 4 -68.05 -16.39 23.22
C SER A 4 -66.61 -16.24 23.72
N THR A 5 -65.88 -17.34 23.81
CA THR A 5 -64.42 -17.40 24.04
C THR A 5 -63.73 -17.64 22.70
N GLN A 6 -62.87 -16.70 22.27
CA GLN A 6 -61.91 -16.91 21.18
C GLN A 6 -60.63 -17.56 21.73
N PRO A 7 -59.99 -18.51 21.01
CA PRO A 7 -58.69 -19.04 21.41
C PRO A 7 -57.55 -18.12 20.97
N THR A 8 -56.59 -17.91 21.87
CA THR A 8 -55.34 -17.18 21.68
C THR A 8 -54.38 -17.90 20.72
N ALA A 9 -53.88 -17.16 19.72
CA ALA A 9 -52.84 -17.63 18.79
C ALA A 9 -51.46 -17.78 19.49
N PRO A 10 -50.63 -18.74 19.08
CA PRO A 10 -49.29 -18.93 19.66
C PRO A 10 -48.32 -17.82 19.23
N PRO A 11 -47.27 -17.54 20.04
CA PRO A 11 -46.30 -16.48 19.73
C PRO A 11 -45.54 -16.78 18.44
N GLY A 12 -45.43 -15.76 17.59
CA GLY A 12 -44.80 -15.82 16.29
C GLY A 12 -43.36 -16.30 16.35
N GLN A 13 -43.03 -17.23 15.46
CA GLN A 13 -41.66 -17.62 15.17
C GLN A 13 -40.88 -16.38 14.70
N PRO A 14 -39.62 -16.18 15.12
CA PRO A 14 -38.79 -15.12 14.57
C PRO A 14 -38.65 -15.34 13.06
N MET A 15 -38.92 -14.29 12.29
CA MET A 15 -38.71 -14.28 10.84
C MET A 15 -37.26 -14.65 10.52
N PRO A 16 -37.00 -15.43 9.45
CA PRO A 16 -35.64 -15.67 9.00
C PRO A 16 -34.99 -14.34 8.61
N GLU A 17 -33.82 -14.04 9.20
CA GLU A 17 -32.98 -12.92 8.77
C GLU A 17 -32.61 -13.10 7.29
N PRO A 18 -32.46 -12.00 6.51
CA PRO A 18 -32.12 -12.10 5.10
C PRO A 18 -30.72 -12.71 4.96
N ASP A 19 -30.68 -13.90 4.38
CA ASP A 19 -29.48 -14.64 3.99
C ASP A 19 -28.76 -13.86 2.86
N GLY A 20 -27.46 -13.59 3.02
CA GLY A 20 -26.64 -13.11 1.89
C GLY A 20 -25.47 -12.16 2.17
N ALA A 21 -25.30 -11.61 3.36
CA ALA A 21 -24.08 -10.84 3.67
C ALA A 21 -22.97 -11.78 4.20
N PRO A 22 -21.80 -11.86 3.55
CA PRO A 22 -20.70 -12.69 4.04
C PRO A 22 -20.30 -12.23 5.44
N ARG A 23 -20.03 -13.19 6.34
CA ARG A 23 -19.64 -12.84 7.72
C ARG A 23 -18.24 -12.21 7.68
N PRO A 24 -17.89 -11.32 8.62
CA PRO A 24 -16.56 -10.71 8.67
C PRO A 24 -15.39 -11.72 8.64
N ALA A 25 -15.59 -12.89 9.25
CA ALA A 25 -14.63 -13.99 9.22
C ALA A 25 -14.44 -14.60 7.82
N ASP A 26 -15.52 -14.69 7.03
CA ASP A 26 -15.48 -15.24 5.67
C ASP A 26 -14.73 -14.29 4.73
N VAL A 27 -14.94 -12.98 4.90
CA VAL A 27 -14.24 -11.93 4.13
C VAL A 27 -12.74 -11.93 4.42
N LEU A 28 -12.33 -12.09 5.68
CA LEU A 28 -10.91 -12.15 6.04
C LEU A 28 -10.24 -13.43 5.51
N ALA A 29 -10.94 -14.57 5.55
CA ALA A 29 -10.44 -15.81 5.01
C ALA A 29 -10.24 -15.73 3.48
N GLU A 30 -11.22 -15.17 2.76
CA GLU A 30 -11.12 -14.93 1.32
C GLU A 30 -9.95 -13.99 0.98
N LEU A 31 -9.79 -12.91 1.75
CA LEU A 31 -8.67 -11.98 1.59
C LEU A 31 -7.33 -12.70 1.75
N HIS A 32 -7.18 -13.43 2.85
CA HIS A 32 -5.93 -14.10 3.18
C HIS A 32 -5.58 -15.16 2.13
N GLU A 33 -6.56 -15.92 1.65
CA GLU A 33 -6.36 -16.91 0.59
C GLU A 33 -6.01 -16.26 -0.76
N THR A 34 -6.75 -15.22 -1.16
CA THR A 34 -6.49 -14.53 -2.43
C THR A 34 -5.11 -13.87 -2.41
N ALA A 35 -4.73 -13.22 -1.31
CA ALA A 35 -3.41 -12.64 -1.17
C ALA A 35 -2.29 -13.69 -1.20
N ARG A 36 -2.49 -14.86 -0.57
CA ARG A 36 -1.54 -16.00 -0.66
C ARG A 36 -1.39 -16.51 -2.10
N ARG A 37 -2.49 -16.60 -2.86
CA ARG A 37 -2.45 -16.99 -4.28
C ARG A 37 -1.69 -15.98 -5.13
N ILE A 38 -1.92 -14.67 -4.94
CA ILE A 38 -1.18 -13.62 -5.64
C ILE A 38 0.31 -13.69 -5.26
N ALA A 39 0.64 -13.80 -3.97
CA ALA A 39 2.02 -13.93 -3.49
C ALA A 39 2.72 -15.12 -4.16
N GLY A 40 2.08 -16.29 -4.15
CA GLY A 40 2.63 -17.51 -4.74
C GLY A 40 2.87 -17.40 -6.25
N ASN A 41 2.02 -16.68 -7.00
CA ASN A 41 2.30 -16.40 -8.40
C ASN A 41 3.52 -15.48 -8.58
N VAL A 42 3.63 -14.41 -7.77
CA VAL A 42 4.75 -13.48 -7.87
C VAL A 42 6.07 -14.15 -7.49
N GLU A 43 6.07 -15.01 -6.48
CA GLU A 43 7.26 -15.76 -6.03
C GLU A 43 7.79 -16.77 -7.04
N ARG A 44 6.96 -17.24 -7.99
CA ARG A 44 7.43 -18.05 -9.14
C ARG A 44 8.35 -17.27 -10.07
N VAL A 45 8.21 -15.95 -10.10
CA VAL A 45 9.02 -15.07 -10.97
C VAL A 45 10.14 -14.41 -10.16
N LEU A 46 9.84 -14.01 -8.92
CA LEU A 46 10.79 -13.35 -8.03
C LEU A 46 11.27 -14.33 -6.94
N VAL A 47 12.14 -15.26 -7.35
CA VAL A 47 12.65 -16.34 -6.50
C VAL A 47 13.51 -15.78 -5.35
N GLY A 48 13.32 -16.33 -4.14
CA GLY A 48 14.14 -16.02 -2.96
C GLY A 48 13.88 -14.65 -2.31
N LYS A 49 12.81 -13.94 -2.69
CA LYS A 49 12.50 -12.58 -2.19
C LYS A 49 11.09 -12.43 -1.56
N PRO A 50 10.68 -13.31 -0.63
CA PRO A 50 9.32 -13.27 -0.05
C PRO A 50 9.01 -11.94 0.64
N ASP A 51 10.00 -11.29 1.26
CA ASP A 51 9.80 -9.97 1.89
C ASP A 51 9.48 -8.86 0.90
N VAL A 52 10.08 -8.88 -0.31
CA VAL A 52 9.79 -7.90 -1.36
C VAL A 52 8.36 -8.09 -1.86
N VAL A 53 7.95 -9.34 -2.09
CA VAL A 53 6.59 -9.69 -2.50
C VAL A 53 5.57 -9.26 -1.44
N ARG A 54 5.85 -9.57 -0.16
CA ARG A 54 5.02 -9.13 0.96
C ARG A 54 4.86 -7.62 1.00
N VAL A 55 5.96 -6.85 0.91
CA VAL A 55 5.87 -5.37 0.94
C VAL A 55 5.13 -4.83 -0.28
N ALA A 56 5.27 -5.44 -1.45
CA ALA A 56 4.51 -5.07 -2.64
C ALA A 56 3.00 -5.28 -2.44
N LEU A 57 2.59 -6.42 -1.88
CA LEU A 57 1.18 -6.71 -1.56
C LEU A 57 0.63 -5.80 -0.46
N VAL A 58 1.41 -5.56 0.60
CA VAL A 58 1.05 -4.57 1.64
C VAL A 58 0.80 -3.22 1.00
N THR A 59 1.67 -2.81 0.07
CA THR A 59 1.58 -1.50 -0.60
C THR A 59 0.34 -1.42 -1.49
N LEU A 60 0.06 -2.46 -2.27
CA LEU A 60 -1.15 -2.55 -3.11
C LEU A 60 -2.42 -2.46 -2.26
N LEU A 61 -2.52 -3.27 -1.21
CA LEU A 61 -3.70 -3.34 -0.33
C LEU A 61 -3.86 -2.10 0.57
N ALA A 62 -2.78 -1.37 0.82
CA ALA A 62 -2.78 -0.08 1.48
C ALA A 62 -3.09 1.10 0.52
N GLU A 63 -3.36 0.81 -0.76
CA GLU A 63 -3.56 1.79 -1.83
C GLU A 63 -2.40 2.77 -1.93
N GLY A 64 -1.19 2.22 -1.85
CA GLY A 64 0.05 2.96 -1.90
C GLY A 64 0.81 2.76 -3.19
N HIS A 65 1.98 3.41 -3.24
CA HIS A 65 2.93 3.28 -4.33
C HIS A 65 4.28 2.78 -3.82
N LEU A 66 4.96 1.99 -4.65
CA LEU A 66 6.18 1.30 -4.29
C LEU A 66 7.38 1.93 -4.99
N LEU A 67 8.41 2.26 -4.23
CA LEU A 67 9.69 2.72 -4.75
C LEU A 67 10.72 1.60 -4.62
N VAL A 68 11.33 1.22 -5.74
CA VAL A 68 12.34 0.16 -5.81
C VAL A 68 13.71 0.77 -6.10
N GLU A 69 14.56 0.82 -5.07
CA GLU A 69 15.95 1.29 -5.18
C GLU A 69 16.88 0.11 -5.41
N ASP A 70 17.53 0.05 -6.58
CA ASP A 70 18.50 -1.02 -6.84
C ASP A 70 19.40 -0.77 -8.05
N VAL A 71 20.35 -1.67 -8.26
CA VAL A 71 21.15 -1.77 -9.49
C VAL A 71 20.35 -2.34 -10.67
N PRO A 72 20.77 -2.10 -11.93
CA PRO A 72 20.14 -2.70 -13.10
C PRO A 72 20.18 -4.24 -13.08
N GLY A 73 19.18 -4.89 -13.68
CA GLY A 73 19.19 -6.35 -13.90
C GLY A 73 18.61 -7.23 -12.78
N VAL A 74 18.17 -6.65 -11.65
CA VAL A 74 17.73 -7.41 -10.44
C VAL A 74 16.22 -7.64 -10.32
N GLY A 75 15.51 -7.84 -11.44
CA GLY A 75 14.12 -8.33 -11.41
C GLY A 75 13.01 -7.33 -11.02
N LYS A 76 13.27 -6.02 -11.02
CA LYS A 76 12.28 -4.98 -10.68
C LYS A 76 11.07 -4.97 -11.63
N THR A 77 11.36 -5.00 -12.92
CA THR A 77 10.32 -5.09 -13.96
C THR A 77 9.59 -6.43 -13.86
N SER A 78 10.28 -7.49 -13.42
CA SER A 78 9.68 -8.81 -13.21
C SER A 78 8.69 -8.80 -12.05
N LEU A 79 9.00 -8.15 -10.90
CA LEU A 79 8.05 -7.96 -9.80
C LEU A 79 6.76 -7.29 -10.28
N ALA A 80 6.90 -6.17 -11.00
CA ALA A 80 5.74 -5.41 -11.43
C ALA A 80 4.88 -6.17 -12.47
N LYS A 81 5.53 -6.80 -13.46
CA LYS A 81 4.84 -7.66 -14.44
C LYS A 81 4.20 -8.89 -13.78
N ALA A 82 4.86 -9.51 -12.81
CA ALA A 82 4.33 -10.68 -12.13
C ALA A 82 3.11 -10.33 -11.28
N LEU A 83 3.17 -9.23 -10.52
CA LEU A 83 2.02 -8.75 -9.75
C LEU A 83 0.82 -8.48 -10.67
N ALA A 84 1.09 -7.85 -11.81
CA ALA A 84 0.06 -7.45 -12.75
C ALA A 84 -0.43 -8.53 -13.72
N ARG A 85 0.29 -9.65 -13.84
CA ARG A 85 -0.25 -10.88 -14.46
C ARG A 85 -1.00 -11.75 -13.46
N SER A 86 -0.67 -11.63 -12.18
CA SER A 86 -1.36 -12.34 -11.09
C SER A 86 -2.74 -11.77 -10.81
N ILE A 87 -2.90 -10.47 -11.05
CA ILE A 87 -4.16 -9.74 -10.98
C ILE A 87 -4.55 -9.43 -12.42
N ASP A 88 -5.72 -9.86 -12.89
CA ASP A 88 -6.22 -9.55 -14.24
C ASP A 88 -6.53 -8.05 -14.36
N CYS A 89 -5.48 -7.25 -14.55
CA CYS A 89 -5.52 -5.80 -14.54
C CYS A 89 -4.65 -5.22 -15.66
N THR A 90 -4.94 -3.97 -16.02
CA THR A 90 -4.17 -3.27 -17.06
C THR A 90 -2.80 -2.87 -16.54
N VAL A 91 -1.80 -2.99 -17.41
CA VAL A 91 -0.40 -2.67 -17.09
C VAL A 91 0.13 -1.71 -18.10
N SER A 92 0.81 -0.68 -17.61
CA SER A 92 1.58 0.20 -18.47
C SER A 92 3.00 0.34 -17.97
N ARG A 93 3.93 0.55 -18.90
CA ARG A 93 5.33 0.78 -18.62
C ARG A 93 5.74 2.14 -19.16
N ILE A 94 6.34 2.95 -18.30
CA ILE A 94 6.90 4.25 -18.61
C ILE A 94 8.41 4.14 -18.38
N GLN A 95 9.19 4.29 -19.45
CA GLN A 95 10.63 4.48 -19.33
C GLN A 95 10.88 5.97 -19.16
N PHE A 96 11.42 6.38 -18.01
CA PHE A 96 11.75 7.78 -17.78
C PHE A 96 13.05 8.12 -18.51
N THR A 97 12.96 9.10 -19.40
CA THR A 97 14.08 9.65 -20.17
C THR A 97 14.12 11.17 -20.01
N PRO A 98 15.27 11.82 -20.29
CA PRO A 98 15.39 13.28 -20.13
C PRO A 98 14.42 14.10 -21.00
N ASP A 99 14.00 13.54 -22.13
CA ASP A 99 13.09 14.12 -23.12
C ASP A 99 11.60 13.79 -22.88
N LEU A 100 11.29 12.89 -21.94
CA LEU A 100 9.91 12.51 -21.63
C LEU A 100 9.11 13.73 -21.14
N LEU A 101 7.98 14.00 -21.78
CA LEU A 101 7.10 15.11 -21.43
C LEU A 101 6.03 14.69 -20.41
N PRO A 102 5.52 15.62 -19.58
CA PRO A 102 4.36 15.36 -18.72
C PRO A 102 3.16 14.76 -19.48
N SER A 103 2.90 15.24 -20.70
CA SER A 103 1.82 14.77 -21.55
C SER A 103 1.96 13.32 -22.01
N ASP A 104 3.20 12.81 -22.10
CA ASP A 104 3.46 11.41 -22.43
C ASP A 104 3.09 10.48 -21.27
N ILE A 105 2.91 11.03 -20.07
CA ILE A 105 2.48 10.34 -18.86
C ILE A 105 0.96 10.48 -18.70
N THR A 106 0.45 11.71 -18.75
CA THR A 106 -0.96 12.04 -18.47
C THR A 106 -1.89 11.80 -19.66
N GLY A 107 -1.37 11.82 -20.88
CA GLY A 107 -2.17 11.81 -22.11
C GLY A 107 -2.31 13.20 -22.74
N VAL A 108 -2.87 13.22 -23.94
CA VAL A 108 -3.02 14.40 -24.80
C VAL A 108 -4.40 14.46 -25.42
N SER A 109 -4.89 15.66 -25.71
CA SER A 109 -6.06 15.85 -26.56
C SER A 109 -5.62 16.01 -28.01
N ILE A 110 -6.12 15.13 -28.89
CA ILE A 110 -5.83 15.16 -30.32
C ILE A 110 -7.07 15.65 -31.07
N TYR A 111 -6.89 16.61 -31.96
CA TYR A 111 -7.98 17.07 -32.83
C TYR A 111 -8.34 16.01 -33.86
N ASN A 112 -9.56 15.49 -33.78
CA ASN A 112 -10.08 14.52 -34.72
C ASN A 112 -10.77 15.26 -35.89
N ARG A 113 -10.14 15.22 -37.07
CA ARG A 113 -10.62 15.91 -38.28
C ARG A 113 -11.97 15.39 -38.79
N GLN A 114 -12.36 14.16 -38.47
CA GLN A 114 -13.63 13.60 -38.92
C GLN A 114 -14.80 14.12 -38.10
N THR A 115 -14.63 14.25 -36.78
CA THR A 115 -15.66 14.76 -35.86
C THR A 115 -15.57 16.27 -35.65
N SER A 116 -14.45 16.90 -36.07
CA SER A 116 -14.11 18.29 -35.77
C SER A 116 -14.02 18.59 -34.26
N ASP A 117 -13.76 17.57 -33.45
CA ASP A 117 -13.70 17.65 -31.99
C ASP A 117 -12.34 17.20 -31.45
N PHE A 118 -12.00 17.65 -30.24
CA PHE A 118 -10.83 17.18 -29.50
C PHE A 118 -11.15 15.87 -28.77
N GLU A 119 -10.42 14.80 -29.12
CA GLU A 119 -10.52 13.48 -28.49
C GLU A 119 -9.34 13.30 -27.52
N PHE A 120 -9.66 12.98 -26.27
CA PHE A 120 -8.64 12.68 -25.27
C PHE A 120 -8.04 11.29 -25.52
N ARG A 121 -6.72 11.22 -25.66
CA ARG A 121 -5.95 9.97 -25.70
C ARG A 121 -5.30 9.76 -24.32
N PRO A 122 -5.77 8.78 -23.54
CA PRO A 122 -5.26 8.54 -22.20
C PRO A 122 -3.78 8.15 -22.26
N GLY A 123 -3.01 8.71 -21.34
CA GLY A 123 -1.62 8.33 -21.14
C GLY A 123 -1.46 6.99 -20.41
N PRO A 124 -0.23 6.53 -20.25
CA PRO A 124 0.09 5.28 -19.55
C PRO A 124 -0.37 5.23 -18.09
N VAL A 125 -0.61 6.37 -17.43
CA VAL A 125 -1.09 6.40 -16.03
C VAL A 125 -2.50 5.87 -15.83
N PHE A 126 -3.29 5.69 -16.89
CA PHE A 126 -4.64 5.14 -16.80
C PHE A 126 -4.67 3.61 -16.60
N ALA A 127 -3.52 2.95 -16.53
CA ALA A 127 -3.44 1.54 -16.18
C ALA A 127 -3.57 1.31 -14.67
N ASN A 128 -4.06 0.14 -14.26
CA ASN A 128 -4.14 -0.25 -12.85
C ASN A 128 -2.77 -0.36 -12.19
N ILE A 129 -1.79 -0.92 -12.92
CA ILE A 129 -0.40 -1.01 -12.46
C ILE A 129 0.50 -0.29 -13.47
N VAL A 130 1.18 0.74 -12.98
CA VAL A 130 2.12 1.56 -13.77
C VAL A 130 3.53 1.30 -13.31
N VAL A 131 4.37 0.82 -14.23
CA VAL A 131 5.79 0.58 -13.99
C VAL A 131 6.58 1.78 -14.49
N GLY A 132 7.17 2.55 -13.58
CA GLY A 132 8.00 3.70 -13.91
C GLY A 132 9.47 3.37 -13.78
N ASP A 133 10.17 3.08 -14.87
CA ASP A 133 11.58 2.74 -14.82
C ASP A 133 12.47 3.99 -14.83
N GLU A 134 13.43 4.05 -13.89
CA GLU A 134 14.44 5.11 -13.80
C GLU A 134 13.85 6.52 -13.63
N ILE A 135 12.89 6.67 -12.70
CA ILE A 135 12.18 7.95 -12.46
C ILE A 135 13.12 9.15 -12.25
N ASN A 136 14.33 8.90 -11.76
CA ASN A 136 15.38 9.90 -11.57
C ASN A 136 16.02 10.40 -12.88
N ARG A 137 15.71 9.85 -14.06
CA ARG A 137 16.25 10.33 -15.35
C ARG A 137 15.42 11.42 -16.01
N ALA A 138 14.14 11.57 -15.64
CA ALA A 138 13.29 12.60 -16.22
C ALA A 138 13.38 13.93 -15.48
N SER A 139 12.97 14.99 -16.19
CA SER A 139 12.92 16.33 -15.62
C SER A 139 12.03 16.41 -14.36
N PRO A 140 12.30 17.34 -13.43
CA PRO A 140 11.44 17.55 -12.26
C PRO A 140 9.96 17.82 -12.60
N LYS A 141 9.68 18.43 -13.76
CA LYS A 141 8.33 18.68 -14.23
C LYS A 141 7.60 17.37 -14.59
N THR A 142 8.29 16.48 -15.28
CA THR A 142 7.77 15.15 -15.67
C THR A 142 7.59 14.25 -14.45
N GLN A 143 8.53 14.26 -13.50
CA GLN A 143 8.38 13.59 -12.21
C GLN A 143 7.14 14.09 -11.47
N SER A 144 6.95 15.41 -11.41
CA SER A 144 5.81 16.03 -10.73
C SER A 144 4.46 15.60 -11.34
N ALA A 145 4.37 15.44 -12.66
CA ALA A 145 3.16 14.97 -13.32
C ALA A 145 2.72 13.57 -12.87
N LEU A 146 3.67 12.61 -12.79
CA LEU A 146 3.38 11.27 -12.24
C LEU A 146 2.96 11.35 -10.77
N LEU A 147 3.69 12.14 -9.98
CA LEU A 147 3.47 12.28 -8.55
C LEU A 147 2.13 12.96 -8.20
N GLU A 148 1.65 13.85 -9.08
CA GLU A 148 0.31 14.44 -8.99
C GLU A 148 -0.76 13.39 -9.26
N CYS A 149 -0.59 12.56 -10.30
CA CYS A 149 -1.50 11.43 -10.56
C CYS A 149 -1.58 10.47 -9.37
N MET A 150 -0.45 10.20 -8.72
CA MET A 150 -0.34 9.38 -7.50
C MET A 150 -1.08 9.98 -6.31
N GLU A 151 -1.08 11.30 -6.16
CA GLU A 151 -1.73 11.96 -5.01
C GLU A 151 -3.23 12.13 -5.24
N GLU A 152 -3.60 12.62 -6.41
CA GLU A 152 -4.96 13.06 -6.70
C GLU A 152 -5.83 11.94 -7.28
N HIS A 153 -5.23 10.83 -7.70
CA HIS A 153 -5.93 9.70 -8.34
C HIS A 153 -6.77 10.12 -9.56
N GLN A 154 -6.37 11.21 -10.22
CA GLN A 154 -7.03 11.79 -11.38
C GLN A 154 -6.02 12.57 -12.22
N VAL A 155 -6.38 12.84 -13.46
CA VAL A 155 -5.60 13.63 -14.41
C VAL A 155 -6.48 14.72 -14.97
N THR A 156 -5.99 15.97 -14.99
CA THR A 156 -6.69 17.09 -15.63
C THR A 156 -5.95 17.52 -16.89
N VAL A 157 -6.62 17.42 -18.04
CA VAL A 157 -6.12 17.88 -19.35
C VAL A 157 -7.16 18.78 -19.98
N ASP A 158 -6.75 19.95 -20.46
CA ASP A 158 -7.60 20.96 -21.13
C ASP A 158 -8.88 21.30 -20.36
N GLY A 159 -8.77 21.42 -19.03
CA GLY A 159 -9.90 21.76 -18.14
C GLY A 159 -10.89 20.62 -17.89
N ARG A 160 -10.62 19.40 -18.39
CA ARG A 160 -11.41 18.19 -18.11
C ARG A 160 -10.62 17.26 -17.21
N THR A 161 -11.27 16.79 -16.14
CA THR A 161 -10.69 15.85 -15.18
C THR A 161 -11.17 14.43 -15.48
N PHE A 162 -10.21 13.49 -15.48
CA PHE A 162 -10.42 12.08 -15.71
C PHE A 162 -9.93 11.30 -14.49
N ALA A 163 -10.79 10.50 -13.87
CA ALA A 163 -10.41 9.66 -12.74
C ALA A 163 -9.54 8.48 -13.21
N LEU A 164 -8.59 8.06 -12.38
CA LEU A 164 -7.81 6.85 -12.60
C LEU A 164 -8.57 5.61 -12.09
N ASP A 165 -8.36 4.48 -12.74
CA ASP A 165 -9.02 3.23 -12.37
C ASP A 165 -8.54 2.71 -11.01
N SER A 166 -9.41 2.04 -10.27
CA SER A 166 -9.07 1.40 -9.00
C SER A 166 -9.00 -0.12 -9.18
N PRO A 167 -7.97 -0.83 -8.67
CA PRO A 167 -6.80 -0.28 -7.96
C PRO A 167 -5.85 0.48 -8.91
N PHE A 168 -5.15 1.48 -8.37
CA PHE A 168 -4.10 2.24 -9.04
C PHE A 168 -2.81 2.16 -8.23
N MET A 169 -1.75 1.55 -8.78
CA MET A 169 -0.46 1.40 -8.12
C MET A 169 0.68 1.74 -9.08
N VAL A 170 1.48 2.74 -8.70
CA VAL A 170 2.76 3.02 -9.33
C VAL A 170 3.86 2.22 -8.64
N ILE A 171 4.64 1.46 -9.42
CA ILE A 171 5.90 0.84 -9.02
C ILE A 171 7.01 1.58 -9.76
N ALA A 172 7.67 2.50 -9.06
CA ALA A 172 8.75 3.29 -9.63
C ALA A 172 10.11 2.71 -9.24
N THR A 173 11.05 2.71 -10.18
CA THR A 173 12.43 2.30 -9.94
C THR A 173 13.35 3.50 -10.04
N GLN A 174 14.41 3.50 -9.22
CA GLN A 174 15.50 4.47 -9.33
C GLN A 174 16.83 3.74 -9.15
N ASN A 175 17.85 4.17 -9.89
CA ASN A 175 19.21 3.66 -9.78
C ASN A 175 20.07 4.69 -9.00
N PRO A 176 20.55 4.36 -7.79
CA PRO A 176 21.27 5.32 -6.95
C PRO A 176 22.70 5.61 -7.42
N ILE A 177 23.24 4.84 -8.38
CA ILE A 177 24.66 4.92 -8.80
C ILE A 177 24.84 5.85 -10.02
N GLU A 178 23.78 6.14 -10.78
CA GLU A 178 23.87 7.01 -11.96
C GLU A 178 24.03 8.49 -11.57
N MET A 179 25.27 8.97 -11.66
CA MET A 179 25.70 10.30 -11.23
C MET A 179 25.57 11.37 -12.34
N GLU A 180 25.53 10.99 -13.62
CA GLU A 180 25.42 11.93 -14.74
C GLU A 180 24.00 11.97 -15.31
N GLY A 181 23.44 13.19 -15.42
CA GLY A 181 22.14 13.41 -16.07
C GLY A 181 20.92 12.94 -15.28
N THR A 182 21.04 12.73 -13.97
CA THR A 182 19.92 12.33 -13.11
C THR A 182 19.46 13.46 -12.18
N TYR A 183 18.16 13.48 -11.92
CA TYR A 183 17.46 14.35 -10.99
C TYR A 183 16.94 13.50 -9.83
N ALA A 184 17.68 13.51 -8.71
CA ALA A 184 17.26 12.81 -7.50
C ALA A 184 15.90 13.33 -7.04
N LEU A 185 14.99 12.41 -6.66
CA LEU A 185 13.71 12.79 -6.10
C LEU A 185 13.92 13.55 -4.79
N PRO A 186 13.45 14.81 -4.68
CA PRO A 186 13.41 15.53 -3.41
C PRO A 186 12.67 14.72 -2.34
N GLU A 187 13.01 14.92 -1.07
CA GLU A 187 12.38 14.20 0.05
C GLU A 187 10.85 14.35 0.04
N ALA A 188 10.33 15.56 -0.20
CA ALA A 188 8.90 15.81 -0.34
C ALA A 188 8.22 14.99 -1.47
N GLN A 189 8.98 14.59 -2.50
CA GLN A 189 8.48 13.72 -3.56
C GLN A 189 8.55 12.25 -3.15
N ARG A 190 9.62 11.83 -2.48
CA ARG A 190 9.77 10.47 -1.93
C ARG A 190 8.70 10.14 -0.89
N ASP A 191 8.21 11.13 -0.14
CA ASP A 191 7.12 10.98 0.84
C ASP A 191 5.81 10.46 0.21
N ARG A 192 5.61 10.68 -1.11
CA ARG A 192 4.44 10.18 -1.85
C ARG A 192 4.44 8.67 -2.06
N PHE A 193 5.61 8.03 -2.04
CA PHE A 193 5.71 6.57 -2.06
C PHE A 193 5.43 6.02 -0.67
N THR A 194 4.49 5.09 -0.56
CA THR A 194 4.08 4.48 0.71
C THR A 194 5.21 3.65 1.30
N ALA A 195 5.87 2.85 0.46
CA ALA A 195 6.96 1.98 0.85
C ALA A 195 8.13 2.07 -0.12
N ARG A 196 9.33 1.80 0.40
CA ARG A 196 10.55 1.61 -0.37
C ARG A 196 11.17 0.25 -0.05
N VAL A 197 11.55 -0.47 -1.10
CA VAL A 197 12.28 -1.74 -1.02
C VAL A 197 13.56 -1.70 -1.85
N SER A 198 14.49 -2.58 -1.49
CA SER A 198 15.63 -2.97 -2.31
C SER A 198 15.52 -4.47 -2.52
N ILE A 199 15.67 -4.92 -3.76
CA ILE A 199 15.58 -6.33 -4.13
C ILE A 199 16.93 -7.00 -3.83
N GLY A 200 18.04 -6.35 -4.20
CA GLY A 200 19.39 -6.89 -4.19
C GLY A 200 19.57 -8.03 -5.19
N TYR A 201 20.81 -8.49 -5.35
CA TYR A 201 21.09 -9.68 -6.14
C TYR A 201 20.38 -10.91 -5.54
N PRO A 202 19.91 -11.86 -6.38
CA PRO A 202 19.49 -13.17 -5.89
C PRO A 202 20.63 -13.82 -5.09
N ASP A 203 20.28 -14.67 -4.12
CA ASP A 203 21.30 -15.53 -3.52
C ASP A 203 21.78 -16.57 -4.56
N PRO A 204 22.95 -17.22 -4.34
CA PRO A 204 23.49 -18.15 -5.33
C PRO A 204 22.57 -19.31 -5.71
N GLN A 205 21.65 -19.74 -4.82
CA GLN A 205 20.69 -20.80 -5.14
C GLN A 205 19.58 -20.29 -6.04
N ALA A 206 19.05 -19.10 -5.74
CA ALA A 206 18.08 -18.42 -6.60
C ALA A 206 18.70 -18.06 -7.96
N GLU A 207 19.97 -17.63 -8.00
CA GLU A 207 20.68 -17.33 -9.24
C GLU A 207 20.89 -18.60 -10.09
N LEU A 208 21.24 -19.72 -9.46
CA LEU A 208 21.35 -21.01 -10.15
C LEU A 208 20.00 -21.47 -10.72
N ALA A 209 18.92 -21.35 -9.95
CA ALA A 209 17.57 -21.66 -10.43
C ALA A 209 17.17 -20.79 -11.63
N MET A 210 17.52 -19.49 -11.61
CA MET A 210 17.30 -18.60 -12.74
C MET A 210 18.07 -19.02 -14.00
N VAL A 211 19.29 -19.54 -13.86
CA VAL A 211 20.10 -20.06 -14.98
C VAL A 211 19.47 -21.32 -15.56
N ASP A 212 19.01 -22.25 -14.70
CA ASP A 212 18.36 -23.49 -15.12
C ASP A 212 17.00 -23.23 -15.81
N GLU A 213 16.24 -22.24 -15.34
CA GLU A 213 14.95 -21.83 -15.95
C GLU A 213 15.11 -21.04 -17.26
N HIS A 214 16.15 -20.20 -17.38
CA HIS A 214 16.45 -19.45 -18.61
C HIS A 214 16.89 -20.33 -19.79
N ALA A 215 17.06 -21.64 -19.59
CA ALA A 215 17.38 -22.59 -20.65
C ALA A 215 16.22 -22.86 -21.64
N GLY A 216 15.03 -22.25 -21.44
CA GLY A 216 13.97 -22.25 -22.46
C GLY A 216 12.56 -21.81 -22.03
N HIS A 217 12.36 -21.36 -20.79
CA HIS A 217 11.04 -21.06 -20.25
C HIS A 217 10.98 -19.65 -19.66
N ASP A 218 9.95 -18.87 -19.96
CA ASP A 218 9.68 -17.56 -19.33
C ASP A 218 8.59 -17.74 -18.26
N PRO A 219 8.92 -17.75 -16.96
CA PRO A 219 7.94 -17.92 -15.90
C PRO A 219 6.82 -16.88 -15.93
N LEU A 220 7.09 -15.67 -16.45
CA LEU A 220 6.05 -14.65 -16.62
C LEU A 220 5.03 -15.06 -17.67
N ALA A 221 5.44 -15.74 -18.75
CA ALA A 221 4.58 -16.19 -19.83
C ALA A 221 3.51 -17.17 -19.34
N ASP A 222 3.87 -18.00 -18.35
CA ASP A 222 3.04 -19.07 -17.80
C ASP A 222 2.12 -18.64 -16.66
N LEU A 223 2.31 -17.43 -16.12
CA LEU A 223 1.44 -16.89 -15.09
C LEU A 223 0.01 -16.73 -15.61
N ARG A 224 -0.92 -17.41 -14.94
CA ARG A 224 -2.36 -17.20 -15.09
C ARG A 224 -2.87 -16.30 -13.97
N PRO A 225 -3.79 -15.36 -14.26
CA PRO A 225 -4.38 -14.52 -13.24
C PRO A 225 -5.10 -15.37 -12.19
N VAL A 226 -4.93 -15.01 -10.93
CA VAL A 226 -5.54 -15.66 -9.76
C VAL A 226 -6.55 -14.77 -9.05
N SER A 227 -6.60 -13.49 -9.43
CA SER A 227 -7.54 -12.48 -8.97
C SER A 227 -7.77 -11.47 -10.11
N ASP A 228 -8.68 -10.51 -9.90
CA ASP A 228 -8.98 -9.43 -10.82
C ASP A 228 -9.07 -8.08 -10.08
N ALA A 229 -9.20 -6.99 -10.84
CA ALA A 229 -9.29 -5.64 -10.29
C ALA A 229 -10.48 -5.45 -9.32
N ALA A 230 -11.63 -6.09 -9.57
CA ALA A 230 -12.82 -5.96 -8.74
C ALA A 230 -12.66 -6.69 -7.39
N GLN A 231 -12.03 -7.86 -7.40
CA GLN A 231 -11.70 -8.60 -6.20
C GLN A 231 -10.65 -7.84 -5.39
N VAL A 232 -9.57 -7.35 -6.00
CA VAL A 232 -8.56 -6.55 -5.29
C VAL A 232 -9.16 -5.30 -4.64
N ARG A 233 -10.08 -4.61 -5.31
CA ARG A 233 -10.85 -3.51 -4.70
C ARG A 233 -11.63 -3.94 -3.46
N SER A 234 -12.27 -5.11 -3.52
CA SER A 234 -12.99 -5.67 -2.37
C SER A 234 -12.04 -5.99 -1.21
N LEU A 235 -10.84 -6.52 -1.51
CA LEU A 235 -9.80 -6.76 -0.51
C LEU A 235 -9.32 -5.47 0.14
N VAL A 236 -9.07 -4.42 -0.65
CA VAL A 236 -8.71 -3.08 -0.16
C VAL A 236 -9.78 -2.56 0.80
N HIS A 237 -11.06 -2.70 0.46
CA HIS A 237 -12.16 -2.30 1.35
C HIS A 237 -12.16 -3.09 2.66
N ALA A 238 -11.92 -4.40 2.62
CA ALA A 238 -11.80 -5.23 3.81
C ALA A 238 -10.60 -4.83 4.69
N VAL A 239 -9.43 -4.56 4.09
CA VAL A 239 -8.24 -4.07 4.81
C VAL A 239 -8.53 -2.76 5.57
N ARG A 240 -9.31 -1.85 4.98
CA ARG A 240 -9.69 -0.60 5.65
C ARG A 240 -10.51 -0.83 6.94
N GLN A 241 -11.22 -1.95 7.04
CA GLN A 241 -12.03 -2.33 8.22
C GLN A 241 -11.22 -3.02 9.33
N VAL A 242 -9.97 -3.41 9.07
CA VAL A 242 -9.10 -4.03 10.09
C VAL A 242 -9.00 -3.12 11.31
N HIS A 243 -9.29 -3.71 12.47
CA HIS A 243 -9.39 -3.03 13.74
C HIS A 243 -8.02 -2.45 14.15
N LEU A 244 -8.05 -1.20 14.61
CA LEU A 244 -6.88 -0.48 15.09
C LEU A 244 -7.26 0.21 16.39
N SER A 245 -6.77 -0.34 17.50
CA SER A 245 -7.09 0.13 18.84
C SER A 245 -6.53 1.55 19.09
N PRO A 246 -7.12 2.32 20.02
CA PRO A 246 -6.61 3.64 20.38
C PRO A 246 -5.16 3.63 20.87
N GLU A 247 -4.73 2.55 21.53
CA GLU A 247 -3.36 2.33 22.00
C GLU A 247 -2.38 2.22 20.83
N ILE A 248 -2.74 1.41 19.83
CA ILE A 248 -1.91 1.24 18.63
C ILE A 248 -1.83 2.53 17.82
N ARG A 249 -2.93 3.30 17.72
CA ARG A 249 -2.91 4.62 17.07
C ARG A 249 -1.92 5.56 17.75
N ARG A 250 -1.96 5.62 19.09
CA ARG A 250 -1.03 6.43 19.89
C ARG A 250 0.42 5.97 19.68
N TYR A 251 0.66 4.66 19.69
CA TYR A 251 1.97 4.08 19.41
C TYR A 251 2.51 4.50 18.04
N CYS A 252 1.71 4.43 16.96
CA CYS A 252 2.12 4.89 15.63
C CYS A 252 2.52 6.38 15.62
N VAL A 253 1.72 7.24 16.26
CA VAL A 253 2.01 8.68 16.37
C VAL A 253 3.31 8.91 17.16
N GLU A 254 3.51 8.16 18.23
CA GLU A 254 4.67 8.28 19.11
C GLU A 254 5.96 7.81 18.40
N LEU A 255 5.90 6.68 17.68
CA LEU A 255 6.99 6.16 16.86
C LEU A 255 7.41 7.17 15.78
N VAL A 256 6.45 7.69 15.02
CA VAL A 256 6.73 8.71 13.99
C VAL A 256 7.25 9.99 14.63
N SER A 257 6.69 10.43 15.76
CA SER A 257 7.17 11.63 16.48
C SER A 257 8.58 11.47 17.04
N ALA A 258 8.96 10.26 17.44
CA ALA A 258 10.30 9.97 17.92
C ALA A 258 11.36 10.21 16.83
N THR A 259 11.04 9.96 15.55
CA THR A 259 11.95 10.28 14.43
C THR A 259 12.29 11.78 14.37
N ARG A 260 11.36 12.67 14.74
CA ARG A 260 11.57 14.12 14.71
C ARG A 260 12.39 14.64 15.89
N ARG A 261 12.68 13.78 16.88
CA ARG A 261 13.46 14.11 18.08
C ARG A 261 14.84 13.45 18.10
N LEU A 262 15.18 12.65 17.09
CA LEU A 262 16.48 12.00 16.99
C LEU A 262 17.55 13.03 16.56
N PRO A 263 18.64 13.20 17.33
CA PRO A 263 19.74 14.09 16.95
C PRO A 263 20.44 13.69 15.64
N GLU A 264 20.42 12.40 15.29
CA GLU A 264 21.01 11.89 14.05
C GLU A 264 20.22 12.27 12.78
N LEU A 265 19.05 12.89 12.92
CA LEU A 265 18.17 13.27 11.83
C LEU A 265 18.07 14.78 11.66
N ARG A 266 18.44 15.23 10.46
CA ARG A 266 18.15 16.60 9.99
C ARG A 266 16.66 16.77 9.67
N LEU A 267 16.01 15.72 9.21
CA LEU A 267 14.58 15.68 8.94
C LEU A 267 14.00 14.32 9.33
N GLY A 268 13.01 14.35 10.22
CA GLY A 268 12.23 13.17 10.61
C GLY A 268 11.01 12.95 9.71
N ALA A 269 10.27 11.87 9.96
CA ALA A 269 9.10 11.51 9.18
C ALA A 269 7.95 12.52 9.34
N SER A 270 7.19 12.73 8.27
CA SER A 270 6.06 13.67 8.19
C SER A 270 4.81 13.12 8.91
N PRO A 271 3.78 13.93 9.21
CA PRO A 271 2.50 13.44 9.69
C PRO A 271 1.81 12.46 8.70
N ARG A 272 2.03 12.63 7.40
CA ARG A 272 1.56 11.72 6.35
C ARG A 272 2.12 10.31 6.54
N SER A 273 3.37 10.19 6.98
CA SER A 273 4.00 8.91 7.28
C SER A 273 3.22 8.10 8.32
N THR A 274 2.56 8.75 9.29
CA THR A 274 1.69 8.07 10.26
C THR A 274 0.50 7.40 9.57
N LEU A 275 -0.13 8.10 8.63
CA LEU A 275 -1.29 7.57 7.88
C LEU A 275 -0.87 6.39 7.00
N GLN A 276 0.25 6.51 6.29
CA GLN A 276 0.81 5.43 5.47
C GLN A 276 1.22 4.23 6.33
N LEU A 277 1.83 4.45 7.49
CA LEU A 277 2.21 3.39 8.42
C LEU A 277 0.99 2.63 8.93
N VAL A 278 -0.08 3.34 9.30
CA VAL A 278 -1.33 2.72 9.75
C VAL A 278 -2.00 1.90 8.64
N ARG A 279 -2.07 2.42 7.41
CA ARG A 279 -2.64 1.68 6.28
C ARG A 279 -1.81 0.42 5.97
N ALA A 280 -0.48 0.55 5.96
CA ALA A 280 0.41 -0.58 5.76
C ALA A 280 0.31 -1.63 6.87
N ALA A 281 0.18 -1.21 8.14
CA ALA A 281 0.03 -2.13 9.26
C ALA A 281 -1.31 -2.91 9.21
N ARG A 282 -2.40 -2.27 8.78
CA ARG A 282 -3.68 -2.95 8.52
C ARG A 282 -3.56 -3.99 7.41
N ALA A 283 -2.93 -3.62 6.30
CA ALA A 283 -2.69 -4.55 5.20
C ALA A 283 -1.82 -5.73 5.67
N GLN A 284 -0.76 -5.46 6.44
CA GLN A 284 0.10 -6.49 7.01
C GLN A 284 -0.67 -7.45 7.94
N ALA A 285 -1.52 -6.93 8.83
CA ALA A 285 -2.36 -7.76 9.70
C ALA A 285 -3.31 -8.66 8.89
N ALA A 286 -3.98 -8.09 7.88
CA ALA A 286 -4.88 -8.84 7.00
C ALA A 286 -4.14 -9.93 6.20
N LEU A 287 -2.93 -9.62 5.70
CA LEU A 287 -2.09 -10.60 4.99
C LEU A 287 -1.68 -11.79 5.85
N VAL A 288 -1.58 -11.62 7.17
CA VAL A 288 -1.32 -12.73 8.10
C VAL A 288 -2.61 -13.32 8.71
N GLY A 289 -3.77 -12.98 8.15
CA GLY A 289 -5.06 -13.56 8.54
C GLY A 289 -5.63 -13.00 9.84
N ARG A 290 -5.25 -11.78 10.24
CA ARG A 290 -5.76 -11.09 11.44
C ARG A 290 -6.62 -9.89 11.07
N ASP A 291 -7.75 -9.74 11.75
CA ASP A 291 -8.68 -8.60 11.63
C ASP A 291 -8.36 -7.45 12.60
N PHE A 292 -7.25 -7.54 13.35
CA PHE A 292 -6.74 -6.47 14.20
C PHE A 292 -5.22 -6.33 14.09
N VAL A 293 -4.75 -5.08 14.21
CA VAL A 293 -3.33 -4.74 14.19
C VAL A 293 -2.69 -4.95 15.57
N VAL A 294 -1.52 -5.58 15.59
CA VAL A 294 -0.64 -5.69 16.76
C VAL A 294 0.67 -4.94 16.53
N PRO A 295 1.49 -4.66 17.57
CA PRO A 295 2.75 -3.95 17.42
C PRO A 295 3.69 -4.57 16.37
N ASP A 296 3.76 -5.90 16.29
CA ASP A 296 4.61 -6.60 15.33
C ASP A 296 4.27 -6.29 13.87
N ASP A 297 2.99 -6.02 13.55
CA ASP A 297 2.59 -5.59 12.19
C ASP A 297 3.22 -4.26 11.81
N ILE A 298 3.26 -3.33 12.78
CA ILE A 298 3.86 -2.01 12.62
C ILE A 298 5.36 -2.15 12.46
N HIS A 299 5.99 -3.02 13.26
CA HIS A 299 7.42 -3.30 13.19
C HIS A 299 7.81 -3.87 11.83
N ALA A 300 7.03 -4.81 11.31
CA ALA A 300 7.24 -5.46 10.02
C ALA A 300 7.18 -4.50 8.81
N VAL A 301 6.47 -3.37 8.95
CA VAL A 301 6.35 -2.35 7.89
C VAL A 301 7.09 -1.05 8.22
N ALA A 302 7.63 -0.88 9.43
CA ALA A 302 8.23 0.38 9.89
C ALA A 302 9.42 0.79 9.02
N VAL A 303 10.35 -0.11 8.72
CA VAL A 303 11.52 0.18 7.87
C VAL A 303 11.11 0.53 6.43
N PRO A 304 10.36 -0.33 5.70
CA PRO A 304 10.00 -0.02 4.31
C PRO A 304 9.13 1.22 4.19
N VAL A 305 8.31 1.53 5.21
CA VAL A 305 7.51 2.75 5.22
C VAL A 305 8.35 3.94 5.62
N LEU A 306 9.06 3.96 6.75
CA LEU A 306 9.62 5.20 7.31
C LEU A 306 11.01 5.57 6.77
N ALA A 307 11.86 4.60 6.43
CA ALA A 307 13.29 4.85 6.27
C ALA A 307 13.63 5.81 5.11
N HIS A 308 12.90 5.78 4.00
CA HIS A 308 13.17 6.65 2.85
C HIS A 308 12.75 8.11 3.04
N ARG A 309 12.06 8.41 4.14
CA ARG A 309 11.61 9.77 4.48
C ARG A 309 12.56 10.50 5.43
N LEU A 310 13.52 9.78 6.00
CA LEU A 310 14.43 10.32 6.99
C LEU A 310 15.69 10.87 6.30
N VAL A 311 16.09 12.07 6.70
CA VAL A 311 17.32 12.69 6.22
C VAL A 311 18.31 12.76 7.38
N LEU A 312 19.43 12.06 7.24
CA LEU A 312 20.50 12.04 8.22
C LEU A 312 21.24 13.40 8.29
N THR A 313 21.84 13.68 9.45
CA THR A 313 22.86 14.73 9.56
C THR A 313 24.19 14.29 8.93
N ALA A 314 25.08 15.25 8.66
CA ALA A 314 26.39 14.94 8.09
C ALA A 314 27.24 14.07 9.03
N GLU A 315 27.13 14.29 10.34
CA GLU A 315 27.81 13.52 11.37
C GLU A 315 27.31 12.07 11.40
N ALA A 316 25.99 11.86 11.31
CA ALA A 316 25.41 10.53 11.26
C ALA A 316 25.80 9.76 9.98
N GLN A 317 25.90 10.46 8.85
CA GLN A 317 26.42 9.91 7.60
C GLN A 317 27.89 9.51 7.73
N ALA A 318 28.73 10.38 8.31
CA ALA A 318 30.15 10.09 8.56
C ALA A 318 30.34 8.89 9.48
N ALA A 319 29.45 8.72 10.48
CA ALA A 319 29.39 7.56 11.35
C ALA A 319 28.81 6.29 10.69
N ARG A 320 28.55 6.32 9.37
CA ARG A 320 27.98 5.21 8.58
C ARG A 320 26.65 4.66 9.12
N ARG A 321 25.83 5.51 9.74
CA ARG A 321 24.49 5.14 10.17
C ARG A 321 23.57 5.14 8.95
N SER A 322 22.60 4.22 8.91
CA SER A 322 21.54 4.24 7.88
C SER A 322 20.19 4.65 8.48
N PRO A 323 19.28 5.25 7.68
CA PRO A 323 17.91 5.50 8.12
C PRO A 323 17.19 4.22 8.59
N ALA A 324 17.46 3.09 7.94
CA ALA A 324 16.89 1.80 8.32
C ALA A 324 17.32 1.37 9.73
N ASP A 325 18.59 1.56 10.08
CA ASP A 325 19.10 1.23 11.42
C ASP A 325 18.49 2.11 12.50
N LEU A 326 18.30 3.40 12.22
CA LEU A 326 17.63 4.31 13.15
C LEU A 326 16.17 3.90 13.37
N VAL A 327 15.44 3.52 12.31
CA VAL A 327 14.06 3.02 12.44
C VAL A 327 14.01 1.73 13.25
N ARG A 328 14.88 0.75 12.97
CA ARG A 328 14.97 -0.49 13.77
C ARG A 328 15.24 -0.20 15.25
N GLY A 329 16.17 0.73 15.53
CA GLY A 329 16.47 1.16 16.88
C GLY A 329 15.29 1.85 17.57
N LEU A 330 14.52 2.68 16.84
CA LEU A 330 13.33 3.32 17.38
C LEU A 330 12.22 2.32 17.73
N VAL A 331 11.98 1.36 16.84
CA VAL A 331 10.98 0.31 17.06
C VAL A 331 11.24 -0.47 18.35
N GLN A 332 12.52 -0.71 18.68
CA GLN A 332 12.93 -1.38 19.92
C GLN A 332 12.86 -0.48 21.17
N ARG A 333 13.00 0.84 21.00
CA ARG A 333 13.06 1.82 22.11
C ARG A 333 11.70 2.35 22.52
N VAL A 334 10.80 2.58 21.56
CA VAL A 334 9.47 3.13 21.84
C VAL A 334 8.63 2.04 22.51
N PRO A 335 8.15 2.24 23.75
CA PRO A 335 7.40 1.21 24.46
C PRO A 335 6.16 0.78 23.68
N VAL A 336 6.01 -0.53 23.47
CA VAL A 336 4.78 -1.08 22.90
C VAL A 336 3.65 -0.99 23.93
N PRO A 337 2.40 -0.75 23.51
CA PRO A 337 1.29 -0.72 24.46
C PRO A 337 1.12 -2.07 25.15
N GLN A 338 1.08 -2.07 26.48
CA GLN A 338 0.68 -3.26 27.24
C GLN A 338 -0.85 -3.35 27.21
N GLY A 339 -1.38 -4.51 26.82
CA GLY A 339 -2.82 -4.79 26.82
C GLY A 339 -3.39 -4.79 28.23
N GLY A 340 -3.64 -3.61 28.80
CA GLY A 340 -4.42 -3.45 30.01
C GLY A 340 -5.92 -3.44 29.66
N PRO A 341 -6.80 -3.96 30.54
CA PRO A 341 -8.23 -3.82 30.34
C PRO A 341 -8.55 -2.33 30.22
N GLY A 342 -9.18 -1.94 29.10
CA GLY A 342 -9.55 -0.56 28.85
C GLY A 342 -10.37 0.02 30.02
N PRO A 343 -10.28 1.34 30.29
CA PRO A 343 -11.04 1.94 31.38
C PRO A 343 -12.52 1.62 31.21
N ALA A 344 -13.12 1.00 32.23
CA ALA A 344 -14.54 0.68 32.26
C ALA A 344 -15.34 1.95 31.95
N GLN A 345 -16.18 1.89 30.91
CA GLN A 345 -17.12 2.96 30.61
C GLN A 345 -17.98 3.22 31.85
N PRO A 346 -18.10 4.47 32.34
CA PRO A 346 -19.06 4.78 33.39
C PRO A 346 -20.46 4.51 32.86
N GLY A 347 -21.15 3.54 33.46
CA GLY A 347 -22.54 3.23 33.12
C GLY A 347 -23.47 4.44 33.33
N PRO A 348 -24.59 4.53 32.61
CA PRO A 348 -25.44 5.70 32.63
C PRO A 348 -26.17 5.85 33.98
N TYR A 349 -25.96 7.01 34.62
CA TYR A 349 -26.86 7.69 35.55
C TYR A 349 -27.75 6.83 36.47
N GLN A 350 -27.27 6.55 37.69
CA GLN A 350 -28.19 6.40 38.83
C GLN A 350 -28.56 7.79 39.35
N ARG A 351 -29.72 8.29 38.89
CA ARG A 351 -30.41 9.44 39.46
C ARG A 351 -30.94 9.04 40.83
N ASN A 352 -30.13 9.23 41.88
CA ASN A 352 -30.57 8.97 43.25
C ASN A 352 -31.59 10.04 43.64
N GLY A 353 -32.83 9.60 43.87
CA GLY A 353 -33.92 10.43 44.35
C GLY A 353 -33.69 10.84 45.80
N LEU A 354 -33.60 12.15 46.03
CA LEU A 354 -33.79 12.73 47.36
C LEU A 354 -35.28 13.00 47.55
N ARG A 355 -35.99 12.04 48.15
CA ARG A 355 -37.20 12.30 48.95
C ARG A 355 -36.76 12.39 50.42
N GLY A 356 -37.22 13.44 51.09
CA GLY A 356 -36.72 13.86 52.39
C GLY A 356 -37.10 13.00 53.59
N ASN A 357 -36.44 13.32 54.71
CA ASN A 357 -37.04 13.32 56.04
C ASN A 357 -36.08 13.99 57.05
N ARG A 358 -36.35 15.25 57.40
CA ARG A 358 -36.51 15.80 58.75
C ARG A 358 -36.57 17.32 58.71
#